data_AF-A0A553PMJ8-F1
#
_entry.id   AF-A0A553PMJ8-F1
#
_cell.length_a   1.000
_cell.length_b   1.000
_cell.length_c   1.000
_cell.angle_alpha   90.00
_cell.angle_beta   90.00
_cell.angle_gamma   90.00
#
_symmetry.space_group_name_H-M   'P 1'
#
loop_
_entity.id
_entity.type
_entity.pdbx_description
1 polymer ?
#
loop_
_entity_poly.entity_id
_entity_poly.type
_entity_poly.pdbx_seq_one_letter_code
_entity_poly.pdbx_strand_id
1 'polypeptide(L)'
;MIHRGFGPRTNAERWIDSLPENPSEEDFASVDKKLKTIYIKSHQKRKQYYDRRSFILKRLAVGENVFVQNPKTKRWDRLASVINSDDRRKYQLQFLN
;
A
#
# COMPACT_ATOMS: atom_id res chain seq x y z
N MET A 1 -6.24 21.18 -28.65
CA MET A 1 -6.17 22.04 -27.45
C MET A 1 -6.39 21.15 -26.24
N ILE A 2 -5.33 20.79 -25.49
CA ILE A 2 -5.43 19.82 -24.39
C ILE A 2 -5.31 20.60 -23.08
N HIS A 3 -6.41 20.69 -22.33
CA HIS A 3 -6.40 21.22 -20.96
C HIS A 3 -5.70 20.22 -20.03
N ARG A 4 -4.48 20.53 -19.58
CA ARG A 4 -3.86 19.85 -18.43
C ARG A 4 -4.43 20.48 -17.16
N GLY A 5 -5.33 19.76 -16.49
CA GLY A 5 -5.92 20.15 -15.21
C GLY A 5 -4.86 20.28 -14.11
N PHE A 6 -4.96 21.37 -13.36
CA PHE A 6 -4.13 21.69 -12.19
C PHE A 6 -4.50 20.78 -11.01
N GLY A 7 -3.70 19.74 -10.76
CA GLY A 7 -3.54 19.15 -9.43
C GLY A 7 -2.54 19.97 -8.60
N PRO A 8 -2.49 19.80 -7.27
CA PRO A 8 -1.47 20.46 -6.45
C PRO A 8 -0.08 20.03 -6.93
N ARG A 9 0.73 20.99 -7.38
CA ARG A 9 2.10 20.76 -7.84
C ARG A 9 2.89 19.95 -6.81
N THR A 10 3.61 18.95 -7.27
CA THR A 10 4.49 18.13 -6.44
C THR A 10 5.64 18.99 -5.89
N ASN A 11 6.26 18.54 -4.79
CA ASN A 11 7.42 19.23 -4.22
C ASN A 11 8.62 19.31 -5.18
N ALA A 12 8.69 18.43 -6.20
CA ALA A 12 9.72 18.46 -7.21
C ALA A 12 9.48 19.60 -8.23
N GLU A 13 8.23 19.75 -8.70
CA GLU A 13 7.84 20.80 -9.65
C GLU A 13 8.05 22.21 -9.07
N ARG A 14 7.68 22.43 -7.80
CA ARG A 14 7.90 23.72 -7.12
C ARG A 14 9.37 24.10 -6.94
N TRP A 15 10.27 23.12 -6.96
CA TRP A 15 11.69 23.35 -6.77
C TRP A 15 12.42 23.64 -8.08
N ILE A 16 11.93 23.09 -9.20
CA ILE A 16 12.41 23.43 -10.55
C ILE A 16 12.11 24.90 -10.85
N ASP A 17 10.95 25.40 -10.44
CA ASP A 17 10.56 26.82 -10.59
C ASP A 17 11.42 27.77 -9.72
N SER A 18 12.19 27.26 -8.76
CA SER A 18 13.09 28.05 -7.91
C SER A 18 14.53 28.11 -8.41
N LEU A 19 14.82 27.46 -9.54
CA LEU A 19 16.13 27.54 -10.18
C LEU A 19 16.30 28.90 -10.88
N PRO A 20 17.53 29.44 -10.94
CA PRO A 20 17.81 30.61 -11.76
C PRO A 20 17.53 30.32 -13.25
N GLU A 21 17.20 31.35 -14.04
CA GLU A 21 16.88 31.22 -15.47
C GLU A 21 17.99 30.53 -16.29
N ASN A 22 19.25 30.65 -15.85
CA ASN A 22 20.41 29.96 -16.42
C ASN A 22 21.13 29.15 -15.33
N PRO A 23 20.69 27.90 -15.06
CA PRO A 23 21.29 27.04 -14.06
C PRO A 23 22.71 26.63 -14.45
N SER A 24 23.61 26.70 -13.48
CA SER A 24 24.98 26.19 -13.61
C SER A 24 25.02 24.67 -13.51
N GLU A 25 26.14 24.06 -13.90
CA GLU A 25 26.36 22.62 -13.76
C GLU A 25 26.29 22.14 -12.30
N GLU A 26 26.68 22.99 -11.35
CA GLU A 26 26.56 22.74 -9.91
C GLU A 26 25.09 22.71 -9.46
N ASP A 27 24.24 23.57 -10.03
CA ASP A 27 22.80 23.59 -9.75
C ASP A 27 22.14 22.29 -10.21
N PHE A 28 22.50 21.80 -11.40
CA PHE A 28 21.99 20.52 -11.90
C PHE A 28 22.45 19.32 -11.06
N ALA A 29 23.72 19.29 -10.65
CA ALA A 29 24.24 18.23 -9.77
C ALA A 29 23.53 18.23 -8.39
N SER A 30 23.21 19.41 -7.87
CA SER A 30 22.43 19.58 -6.64
C SER A 30 21.01 19.02 -6.77
N VAL A 31 20.35 19.26 -7.91
CA VAL A 31 19.02 18.72 -8.22
C VAL A 31 19.04 17.19 -8.28
N ASP A 32 19.99 16.59 -9.00
CA ASP A 32 20.08 15.13 -9.14
C ASP A 32 20.31 14.46 -7.78
N LYS A 33 21.25 15.00 -6.98
CA LYS A 33 21.52 14.52 -5.62
C LYS A 33 20.27 14.55 -4.73
N LYS A 34 19.45 15.60 -4.86
CA LYS A 34 18.22 15.74 -4.08
C LYS A 34 17.13 14.79 -4.54
N LEU A 35 16.92 14.63 -5.85
CA LEU A 35 15.96 13.67 -6.40
C LEU A 35 16.30 12.24 -6.00
N LYS A 36 17.58 11.86 -6.06
CA LYS A 36 18.07 10.56 -5.59
C LYS A 36 17.78 10.34 -4.11
N THR A 37 17.99 11.37 -3.28
CA THR A 37 17.68 11.31 -1.85
C THR A 37 16.18 11.12 -1.58
N ILE A 38 15.32 11.84 -2.30
CA ILE A 38 13.85 11.71 -2.20
C ILE A 38 13.42 10.30 -2.61
N TYR A 39 13.97 9.78 -3.71
CA TYR A 39 13.70 8.42 -4.17
C TYR A 39 14.09 7.38 -3.11
N ILE A 40 15.30 7.44 -2.57
CA ILE A 40 15.77 6.51 -1.52
C ILE A 40 14.84 6.55 -0.30
N LYS A 41 14.49 7.75 0.18
CA LYS A 41 13.57 7.92 1.32
C LYS A 41 12.19 7.33 1.04
N SER A 42 11.64 7.55 -0.16
CA SER A 42 10.35 6.99 -0.56
C SER A 42 10.39 5.46 -0.67
N HIS A 43 11.50 4.91 -1.17
CA HIS A 43 11.71 3.49 -1.32
C HIS A 43 11.84 2.81 0.05
N GLN A 44 12.66 3.38 0.94
CA GLN A 44 12.80 2.90 2.32
C GLN A 44 11.46 2.93 3.07
N LYS A 45 10.67 4.00 2.93
CA LYS A 45 9.36 4.10 3.57
C LYS A 45 8.39 3.02 3.08
N ARG A 46 8.38 2.74 1.77
CA ARG A 46 7.58 1.65 1.19
C ARG A 46 8.04 0.29 1.71
N LYS A 47 9.34 0.03 1.69
CA LYS A 47 9.92 -1.20 2.21
C LYS A 47 9.52 -1.42 3.67
N GLN A 48 9.76 -0.43 4.54
CA GLN A 48 9.36 -0.49 5.95
C GLN A 48 7.86 -0.72 6.13
N TYR A 49 7.01 -0.11 5.30
CA TYR A 49 5.57 -0.31 5.38
C TYR A 49 5.16 -1.75 5.05
N TYR A 50 5.75 -2.34 4.01
CA TYR A 50 5.49 -3.73 3.64
C TYR A 50 6.08 -4.71 4.67
N ASP A 51 7.32 -4.48 5.12
CA ASP A 51 7.99 -5.31 6.13
C ASP A 51 7.24 -5.30 7.47
N ARG A 52 6.70 -4.14 7.89
CA ARG A 52 5.85 -4.05 9.09
C ARG A 52 4.55 -4.82 8.97
N ARG A 53 4.05 -5.04 7.75
CA ARG A 53 2.79 -5.72 7.47
C ARG A 53 2.96 -7.18 7.06
N SER A 54 4.20 -7.63 6.85
CA SER A 54 4.51 -9.04 6.56
C SER A 54 4.66 -9.83 7.86
N PHE A 55 3.56 -10.04 8.56
CA PHE A 55 3.50 -11.03 9.63
C PHE A 55 2.96 -12.35 9.07
N ILE A 56 3.44 -13.46 9.62
CA ILE A 56 2.87 -14.78 9.33
C ILE A 56 1.47 -14.79 9.92
N LEU A 57 0.45 -14.77 9.06
CA LEU A 57 -0.93 -14.93 9.49
C LEU A 57 -1.10 -16.31 10.14
N LYS A 58 -1.56 -16.31 11.39
CA LYS A 58 -1.92 -17.52 12.12
C LYS A 58 -3.00 -18.27 11.33
N ARG A 59 -2.82 -19.59 11.15
CA ARG A 59 -3.87 -20.46 10.58
C ARG A 59 -5.02 -20.57 11.58
N LEU A 60 -6.25 -20.55 11.08
CA LEU A 60 -7.43 -20.80 11.91
C LEU A 60 -7.47 -22.27 12.30
N ALA A 61 -7.82 -22.57 13.54
CA ALA A 61 -7.95 -23.93 14.02
C ALA A 61 -9.31 -24.53 13.61
N VAL A 62 -9.37 -25.85 13.45
CA VAL A 62 -10.65 -26.57 13.35
C VAL A 62 -11.40 -26.39 14.68
N GLY A 63 -12.69 -26.08 14.59
CA GLY A 63 -13.57 -25.72 15.71
C GLY A 63 -13.63 -24.22 16.02
N GLU A 64 -12.78 -23.39 15.41
CA GLU A 64 -12.76 -21.94 15.67
C GLU A 64 -13.98 -21.25 15.05
N ASN A 65 -14.62 -20.36 15.81
CA ASN A 65 -15.75 -19.55 15.34
C ASN A 65 -15.25 -18.27 14.69
N VAL A 66 -15.74 -17.99 13.49
CA VAL A 66 -15.31 -16.85 12.67
C VAL A 66 -16.51 -16.08 12.13
N PHE A 67 -16.33 -14.77 11.97
CA PHE A 67 -17.20 -13.95 11.15
C PHE A 67 -16.82 -14.12 9.69
N VAL A 68 -17.82 -14.24 8.82
CA VAL A 68 -17.65 -14.43 7.38
C VAL A 68 -18.31 -13.29 6.65
N GLN A 69 -17.58 -12.72 5.69
CA GLN A 69 -18.12 -11.68 4.84
C GLN A 69 -19.21 -12.23 3.91
N ASN A 70 -20.38 -11.62 3.94
CA ASN A 70 -21.45 -11.91 3.00
C ASN A 70 -21.05 -11.41 1.60
N PRO A 71 -21.01 -12.29 0.57
CA PRO A 71 -20.53 -11.92 -0.75
C PRO A 71 -21.44 -10.93 -1.48
N LYS A 72 -22.72 -10.86 -1.12
CA LYS A 72 -23.71 -9.95 -1.71
C LYS A 72 -23.67 -8.57 -1.06
N THR A 73 -23.78 -8.50 0.27
CA THR A 73 -23.86 -7.23 1.02
C THR A 73 -22.49 -6.64 1.38
N LYS A 74 -21.42 -7.44 1.26
CA LYS A 74 -20.05 -7.12 1.67
C LYS A 74 -19.89 -6.85 3.17
N ARG A 75 -20.90 -7.16 4.00
CA ARG A 75 -20.86 -7.03 5.46
C ARG A 75 -20.27 -8.29 6.11
N TRP A 76 -19.66 -8.13 7.29
CA TRP A 76 -19.16 -9.24 8.13
C TRP A 76 -20.22 -9.61 9.16
N ASP A 77 -21.29 -10.24 8.69
CA ASP A 77 -22.52 -10.46 9.47
C ASP A 77 -22.90 -11.94 9.62
N ARG A 78 -22.14 -12.86 9.02
CA ARG A 78 -22.41 -14.31 9.13
C ARG A 78 -21.45 -14.94 10.11
N LEU A 79 -21.94 -15.83 10.96
CA LEU A 79 -21.14 -16.63 11.88
C LEU A 79 -20.95 -18.04 11.30
N ALA A 80 -19.74 -18.59 11.40
CA ALA A 80 -19.45 -19.96 11.00
C ALA A 80 -18.36 -20.59 11.88
N SER A 81 -18.35 -21.91 11.95
CA SER A 81 -17.28 -22.68 12.57
C SER A 81 -16.39 -23.31 11.50
N VAL A 82 -15.07 -23.31 11.72
CA VAL A 82 -14.12 -23.99 10.83
C VAL A 82 -14.21 -25.49 11.05
N ILE A 83 -14.58 -26.25 10.01
CA ILE A 83 -14.68 -27.72 10.11
C ILE A 83 -13.47 -28.43 9.49
N ASN A 84 -12.76 -27.75 8.58
CA ASN A 84 -11.54 -28.28 7.96
C ASN A 84 -10.65 -27.13 7.48
N SER A 85 -9.34 -27.35 7.49
CA SER A 85 -8.34 -26.45 6.92
C SER A 85 -7.48 -27.20 5.92
N ASP A 86 -7.49 -26.75 4.67
CA ASP A 86 -6.64 -27.27 3.61
C ASP A 86 -5.34 -26.44 3.50
N ASP A 87 -4.31 -26.98 2.87
CA ASP A 87 -2.92 -26.51 3.03
C ASP A 87 -2.64 -25.10 2.47
N ARG A 88 -3.58 -24.57 1.66
CA ARG A 88 -3.49 -23.27 0.98
C ARG A 88 -4.36 -22.17 1.60
N ARG A 89 -4.61 -22.19 2.92
CA ARG A 89 -5.49 -21.23 3.63
C ARG A 89 -6.92 -21.23 3.09
N LYS A 90 -7.37 -22.38 2.60
CA LYS A 90 -8.78 -22.63 2.28
C LYS A 90 -9.39 -23.32 3.49
N TYR A 91 -10.52 -22.79 3.94
CA TYR A 91 -11.23 -23.33 5.09
C TYR A 91 -12.60 -23.81 4.64
N GLN A 92 -12.98 -24.99 5.09
CA GLN A 92 -14.36 -25.43 5.01
C GLN A 92 -15.08 -24.90 6.25
N LEU A 93 -16.23 -24.28 6.02
CA LEU A 93 -16.99 -23.57 7.04
C LEU A 93 -18.38 -24.19 7.16
N GLN A 94 -18.83 -24.37 8.40
CA GLN A 94 -20.21 -24.69 8.73
C GLN A 94 -20.87 -23.41 9.25
N PHE A 95 -21.82 -22.87 8.49
CA PHE A 95 -22.55 -21.68 8.92
C PHE A 95 -23.49 -22.03 10.09
N LEU A 96 -23.44 -21.20 11.11
CA LEU A 96 -24.34 -21.27 12.25
C LEU A 96 -25.60 -20.49 11.86
N ASN A 97 -26.73 -21.19 11.79
CA ASN A 97 -28.03 -20.61 11.47
C ASN A 97 -28.54 -19.71 12.59
#